data_AF-A0A150GHV8-F1
#
_entry.id   AF-A0A150GHV8-F1
#
_cell.length_a   1.000
_cell.length_b   1.000
_cell.length_c   1.000
_cell.angle_alpha   90.00
_cell.angle_beta   90.00
_cell.angle_gamma   90.00
#
_symmetry.space_group_name_H-M   'P 1'
#
loop_
_entity.id
_entity.type
_entity.pdbx_description
1 polymer ?
#
loop_
_entity_poly.entity_id
_entity_poly.type
_entity_poly.pdbx_seq_one_letter_code
_entity_poly.pdbx_strand_id
1 'polypeptide(L)'
;MTFPDAFFFLSDQDAGWCGDPTACPIPAFSIAKSSQTRVDLLFPFMVGANHPLYNFPWELKHPQAFFIGRANWGQSGKTFTVNGTPQNFFSRKYLSVLSSERGDKVMCSLIDCCPQNLPGSRMADREWSMKDHARWSYLMHLDGVTYAYRLARIMHTNSVILKEQSNWFEYYYRHLKEGVHYLSIFKDAPDDVLGVLAAHENRTRDLQELAFQSQAFAKRYLCPKARMLYFRRLLTRYVDMFRQPADGKNAMTDFINEVVWPIIQARQRGDLNYTYKDMKPYVAHRRLLEAVDRRLARLLQDMGGSLSSSGLR
;
A
#
# COMPACT_ATOMS: atom_id res chain seq x y z
N MET A 1 10.94 22.74 8.03
CA MET A 1 11.17 21.32 8.36
C MET A 1 12.55 20.97 7.83
N THR A 2 13.44 20.40 8.63
CA THR A 2 14.82 20.06 8.21
C THR A 2 14.94 18.57 7.97
N PHE A 3 15.72 18.19 6.96
CA PHE A 3 16.03 16.81 6.59
C PHE A 3 17.53 16.56 6.76
N PRO A 4 17.96 15.34 7.09
CA PRO A 4 19.38 14.98 7.09
C PRO A 4 19.91 14.87 5.65
N ASP A 5 21.21 15.12 5.47
CA ASP A 5 21.90 14.78 4.22
C ASP A 5 21.83 13.25 4.02
N ALA A 6 21.23 12.84 2.89
CA ALA A 6 20.96 11.44 2.62
C ALA A 6 21.01 11.15 1.12
N PHE A 7 21.60 10.01 0.77
CA PHE A 7 21.46 9.37 -0.54
C PHE A 7 20.63 8.09 -0.38
N PHE A 8 19.60 7.94 -1.20
CA PHE A 8 18.72 6.78 -1.20
C PHE A 8 18.18 6.51 -2.60
N PHE A 9 17.87 5.26 -2.90
CA PHE A 9 17.15 4.90 -4.12
C PHE A 9 15.66 5.04 -3.88
N LEU A 10 14.99 5.83 -4.70
CA LEU A 10 13.54 5.92 -4.74
C LEU A 10 13.05 5.11 -5.96
N SER A 11 12.37 4.00 -5.70
CA SER A 11 11.75 3.20 -6.75
C SER A 11 10.52 3.91 -7.28
N ASP A 12 10.45 4.05 -8.60
CA ASP A 12 9.25 4.46 -9.33
C ASP A 12 8.36 3.26 -9.73
N GLN A 13 8.80 2.04 -9.41
CA GLN A 13 8.09 0.81 -9.75
C GLN A 13 6.97 0.51 -8.74
N ASP A 14 5.78 0.24 -9.27
CA ASP A 14 4.59 -0.14 -8.51
C ASP A 14 4.76 -1.40 -7.64
N ALA A 15 5.65 -2.31 -8.05
CA ALA A 15 5.91 -3.58 -7.35
C ALA A 15 7.02 -3.49 -6.29
N GLY A 16 7.62 -2.30 -6.13
CA GLY A 16 8.90 -2.14 -5.45
C GLY A 16 10.06 -2.70 -6.26
N TRP A 17 11.28 -2.44 -5.79
CA TRP A 17 12.50 -2.77 -6.51
C TRP A 17 13.24 -3.94 -5.87
N CYS A 18 13.38 -3.92 -4.55
CA CYS A 18 14.33 -4.79 -3.86
C CYS A 18 13.69 -6.02 -3.21
N GLY A 19 13.49 -7.06 -4.02
CA GLY A 19 12.90 -8.33 -3.57
C GLY A 19 13.81 -9.18 -2.67
N ASP A 20 15.13 -9.13 -2.89
CA ASP A 20 16.13 -9.98 -2.22
C ASP A 20 17.20 -9.11 -1.52
N PRO A 21 17.40 -9.26 -0.19
CA PRO A 21 18.42 -8.53 0.57
C PRO A 21 19.85 -8.71 0.03
N THR A 22 20.14 -9.83 -0.60
CA THR A 22 21.48 -10.16 -1.12
C THR A 22 21.77 -9.49 -2.47
N ALA A 23 20.72 -9.09 -3.19
CA ALA A 23 20.82 -8.47 -4.51
C ALA A 23 20.89 -6.93 -4.47
N CYS A 24 20.60 -6.30 -3.32
CA CYS A 24 20.57 -4.85 -3.19
C CYS A 24 21.62 -4.33 -2.20
N PRO A 25 22.60 -3.53 -2.65
CA PRO A 25 23.62 -2.97 -1.78
C PRO A 25 23.07 -2.03 -0.70
N ILE A 26 21.94 -1.35 -0.98
CA ILE A 26 21.22 -0.50 -0.02
C ILE A 26 19.70 -0.68 -0.19
N PRO A 27 18.89 -0.54 0.89
CA PRO A 27 17.43 -0.63 0.80
C PRO A 27 16.84 0.48 -0.08
N ALA A 28 16.02 0.09 -1.06
CA ALA A 28 15.25 1.03 -1.89
C ALA A 28 13.98 1.50 -1.16
N PHE A 29 13.53 2.70 -1.50
CA PHE A 29 12.29 3.29 -1.01
C PHE A 29 11.20 2.99 -2.05
N SER A 30 10.14 2.30 -1.64
CA SER A 30 9.05 1.89 -2.54
C SER A 30 7.70 2.30 -1.97
N ILE A 31 6.69 2.52 -2.82
CA ILE A 31 5.37 2.98 -2.37
C ILE A 31 4.62 1.84 -1.66
N ALA A 32 4.71 0.63 -2.22
CA ALA A 32 4.11 -0.58 -1.70
C ALA A 32 5.07 -1.76 -1.80
N LYS A 33 4.77 -2.82 -1.06
CA LYS A 33 5.44 -4.12 -1.20
C LYS A 33 4.46 -5.26 -0.94
N SER A 34 4.74 -6.42 -1.53
CA SER A 34 3.88 -7.60 -1.52
C SER A 34 4.19 -8.61 -0.42
N SER A 35 5.27 -8.40 0.34
CA SER A 35 5.69 -9.29 1.42
C SER A 35 6.42 -8.54 2.51
N GLN A 36 6.31 -9.04 3.74
CA GLN A 36 7.10 -8.56 4.87
C GLN A 36 8.60 -8.89 4.71
N THR A 37 8.93 -9.93 3.95
CA THR A 37 10.32 -10.36 3.69
C THR A 37 11.07 -9.41 2.74
N ARG A 38 10.35 -8.60 1.95
CA ARG A 38 10.97 -7.59 1.10
C ARG A 38 11.60 -6.49 1.94
N VAL A 39 12.82 -6.12 1.59
CA VAL A 39 13.61 -5.11 2.33
C VAL A 39 13.33 -3.67 1.89
N ASP A 40 12.47 -3.46 0.90
CA ASP A 40 12.00 -2.13 0.54
C ASP A 40 11.44 -1.38 1.76
N LEU A 41 11.87 -0.14 1.90
CA LEU A 41 11.38 0.80 2.89
C LEU A 41 10.18 1.55 2.31
N LEU A 42 9.04 1.46 2.98
CA LEU A 42 7.82 2.08 2.49
C LEU A 42 7.84 3.58 2.72
N PHE A 43 7.71 4.36 1.65
CA PHE A 43 7.60 5.82 1.72
C PHE A 43 6.18 6.29 1.36
N PRO A 44 5.75 7.47 1.85
CA PRO A 44 4.44 7.99 1.54
C PRO A 44 4.43 8.63 0.15
N PHE A 45 3.54 8.19 -0.73
CA PHE A 45 3.33 8.86 -2.01
C PHE A 45 2.74 10.27 -1.79
N MET A 46 3.46 11.29 -2.25
CA MET A 46 3.13 12.70 -1.94
C MET A 46 2.25 13.37 -2.98
N VAL A 47 2.23 12.84 -4.21
CA VAL A 47 1.45 13.44 -5.31
C VAL A 47 -0.03 13.26 -5.02
N GLY A 48 -0.78 14.37 -5.09
CA GLY A 48 -2.20 14.37 -4.80
C GLY A 48 -2.52 13.98 -3.36
N ALA A 49 -1.64 14.26 -2.38
CA ALA A 49 -1.84 13.93 -0.97
C ALA A 49 -2.84 14.83 -0.22
N ASN A 50 -3.17 15.99 -0.80
CA ASN A 50 -4.06 16.94 -0.18
C ASN A 50 -5.51 16.62 -0.53
N HIS A 51 -6.24 16.09 0.45
CA HIS A 51 -7.66 15.81 0.30
C HIS A 51 -8.45 16.50 1.41
N PRO A 52 -9.48 17.30 1.08
CA PRO A 52 -10.46 17.72 2.06
C PRO A 52 -11.24 16.49 2.55
N LEU A 53 -11.99 16.68 3.64
CA LEU A 53 -13.01 15.71 4.04
C LEU A 53 -14.21 15.82 3.11
N TYR A 54 -14.69 14.69 2.60
CA TYR A 54 -15.87 14.61 1.76
C TYR A 54 -17.03 14.06 2.57
N ASN A 55 -17.94 14.95 2.97
CA ASN A 55 -19.13 14.57 3.71
C ASN A 55 -20.36 14.65 2.83
N PHE A 56 -21.22 13.63 2.96
CA PHE A 56 -22.54 13.60 2.35
C PHE A 56 -23.55 13.08 3.40
N PRO A 57 -24.77 13.65 3.50
CA PRO A 57 -25.78 13.19 4.45
C PRO A 57 -26.04 11.69 4.28
N TRP A 58 -25.99 10.94 5.39
CA TRP A 58 -26.01 9.48 5.34
C TRP A 58 -27.31 8.94 4.75
N GLU A 59 -28.43 9.57 5.11
CA GLU A 59 -29.80 9.21 4.72
C GLU A 59 -30.03 9.37 3.21
N LEU A 60 -29.19 10.17 2.54
CA LEU A 60 -29.25 10.40 1.10
C LEU A 60 -28.25 9.52 0.33
N LYS A 61 -27.41 8.75 1.02
CA LYS A 61 -26.41 7.91 0.36
C LYS A 61 -27.07 6.74 -0.34
N HIS A 62 -26.55 6.41 -1.51
CA HIS A 62 -26.85 5.16 -2.19
C HIS A 62 -26.36 3.97 -1.33
N PRO A 63 -27.19 2.93 -1.11
CA PRO A 63 -26.85 1.82 -0.22
C PRO A 63 -25.88 0.82 -0.86
N GLN A 64 -25.63 0.89 -2.16
CA GLN A 64 -24.75 -0.07 -2.85
C GLN A 64 -23.27 0.11 -2.50
N ALA A 65 -22.51 -0.98 -2.60
CA ALA A 65 -21.06 -0.95 -2.70
C ALA A 65 -20.62 -0.35 -4.03
N PHE A 66 -19.85 0.73 -3.98
CA PHE A 66 -19.45 1.47 -5.18
C PHE A 66 -17.96 1.38 -5.49
N PHE A 67 -17.67 1.17 -6.77
CA PHE A 67 -16.35 1.32 -7.35
C PHE A 67 -16.44 1.86 -8.77
N ILE A 68 -15.50 2.73 -9.11
CA ILE A 68 -15.21 3.09 -10.49
C ILE A 68 -13.70 3.16 -10.70
N GLY A 69 -13.19 2.59 -11.78
CA GLY A 69 -11.75 2.66 -12.08
C GLY A 69 -11.36 1.85 -13.30
N ARG A 70 -10.09 1.95 -13.70
CA ARG A 70 -9.55 1.10 -14.77
C ARG A 70 -9.49 -0.35 -14.33
N ALA A 71 -9.64 -1.27 -15.28
CA ALA A 71 -9.64 -2.71 -15.04
C ALA A 71 -8.36 -3.21 -14.34
N ASN A 72 -7.20 -2.68 -14.72
CA ASN A 72 -5.83 -2.97 -14.24
C ASN A 72 -5.65 -4.39 -13.69
N TRP A 73 -5.02 -5.27 -14.48
CA TRP A 73 -4.65 -6.63 -14.09
C TRP A 73 -3.14 -6.75 -13.88
N GLY A 74 -2.69 -7.70 -13.06
CA GLY A 74 -1.27 -7.87 -12.77
C GLY A 74 -0.97 -8.81 -11.60
N GLN A 75 -0.10 -8.36 -10.69
CA GLN A 75 0.35 -9.10 -9.51
C GLN A 75 -0.65 -9.07 -8.33
N SER A 76 -1.88 -8.62 -8.58
CA SER A 76 -2.98 -8.53 -7.62
C SER A 76 -4.01 -9.67 -7.73
N GLY A 77 -3.79 -10.60 -8.66
CA GLY A 77 -4.66 -11.76 -8.86
C GLY A 77 -4.86 -12.58 -7.58
N LYS A 78 -6.06 -13.09 -7.38
CA LYS A 78 -6.46 -13.86 -6.19
C LYS A 78 -7.00 -15.22 -6.61
N THR A 79 -6.54 -16.27 -5.95
CA THR A 79 -6.98 -17.64 -6.26
C THR A 79 -8.06 -18.06 -5.27
N PHE A 80 -9.22 -18.46 -5.77
CA PHE A 80 -10.29 -19.09 -4.99
C PHE A 80 -10.65 -20.44 -5.60
N THR A 81 -11.07 -21.38 -4.76
CA THR A 81 -11.53 -22.69 -5.21
C THR A 81 -13.03 -22.62 -5.53
N VAL A 82 -13.40 -22.82 -6.79
CA VAL A 82 -14.78 -22.86 -7.25
C VAL A 82 -15.09 -24.25 -7.79
N ASN A 83 -16.10 -24.91 -7.22
CA ASN A 83 -16.48 -26.28 -7.56
C ASN A 83 -15.29 -27.27 -7.51
N GLY A 84 -14.42 -27.13 -6.52
CA GLY A 84 -13.23 -27.99 -6.34
C GLY A 84 -12.01 -27.60 -7.20
N THR A 85 -12.12 -26.61 -8.08
CA THR A 85 -11.04 -26.19 -8.97
C THR A 85 -10.52 -24.80 -8.60
N PRO A 86 -9.20 -24.63 -8.40
CA PRO A 86 -8.60 -23.31 -8.21
C PRO A 86 -8.79 -22.43 -9.46
N GLN A 87 -9.30 -21.22 -9.27
CA GLN A 87 -9.48 -20.23 -10.32
C GLN A 87 -8.90 -18.89 -9.88
N ASN A 88 -8.27 -18.18 -10.81
CA ASN A 88 -7.69 -16.86 -10.55
C ASN A 88 -8.67 -15.75 -10.93
N PHE A 89 -8.83 -14.79 -10.03
CA PHE A 89 -9.76 -13.68 -10.15
C PHE A 89 -9.02 -12.35 -10.07
N PHE A 90 -9.43 -11.40 -10.91
CA PHE A 90 -9.06 -9.99 -10.80
C PHE A 90 -10.28 -9.22 -10.29
N SER A 91 -10.17 -8.65 -9.10
CA SER A 91 -11.31 -8.14 -8.33
C SER A 91 -12.14 -7.09 -9.08
N ARG A 92 -11.48 -6.15 -9.78
CA ARG A 92 -12.15 -5.11 -10.56
C ARG A 92 -13.00 -5.68 -11.68
N LYS A 93 -12.43 -6.60 -12.48
CA LYS A 93 -13.13 -7.26 -13.59
C LYS A 93 -14.26 -8.15 -13.08
N TYR A 94 -13.99 -8.93 -12.04
CA TYR A 94 -15.00 -9.82 -11.47
C TYR A 94 -16.20 -9.04 -10.93
N LEU A 95 -15.96 -8.02 -10.10
CA LEU A 95 -17.03 -7.20 -9.53
C LEU A 95 -17.76 -6.36 -10.58
N SER A 96 -17.11 -5.95 -11.66
CA SER A 96 -17.81 -5.23 -12.75
C SER A 96 -18.76 -6.14 -13.52
N VAL A 97 -18.47 -7.44 -13.62
CA VAL A 97 -19.40 -8.43 -14.18
C VAL A 97 -20.52 -8.70 -13.17
N LEU A 98 -20.18 -8.92 -11.89
CA LEU A 98 -21.17 -9.11 -10.82
C LEU A 98 -22.15 -7.93 -10.73
N SER A 99 -21.69 -6.71 -10.98
CA SER A 99 -22.53 -5.51 -10.99
C SER A 99 -23.63 -5.52 -12.06
N SER A 100 -23.44 -6.28 -13.15
CA SER A 100 -24.47 -6.48 -14.17
C SER A 100 -25.63 -7.34 -13.65
N GLU A 101 -25.37 -8.25 -12.72
CA GLU A 101 -26.37 -9.17 -12.14
C GLU A 101 -26.93 -8.68 -10.80
N ARG A 102 -26.08 -8.05 -9.98
CA ARG A 102 -26.37 -7.62 -8.60
C ARG A 102 -26.19 -6.11 -8.42
N GLY A 103 -26.62 -5.35 -9.42
CA GLY A 103 -26.54 -3.88 -9.44
C GLY A 103 -27.31 -3.18 -8.31
N ASP A 104 -28.26 -3.88 -7.68
CA ASP A 104 -29.00 -3.45 -6.50
C ASP A 104 -28.13 -3.42 -5.23
N LYS A 105 -27.06 -4.23 -5.17
CA LYS A 105 -26.12 -4.29 -4.04
C LYS A 105 -24.72 -3.78 -4.38
N VAL A 106 -24.24 -4.02 -5.60
CA VAL A 106 -22.88 -3.72 -6.04
C VAL A 106 -22.90 -2.92 -7.34
N MET A 107 -22.37 -1.70 -7.30
CA MET A 107 -22.16 -0.83 -8.45
C MET A 107 -20.66 -0.70 -8.72
N CYS A 108 -20.11 -1.60 -9.53
CA CYS A 108 -18.71 -1.59 -9.95
C CYS A 108 -18.65 -1.29 -11.45
N SER A 109 -17.99 -0.22 -11.86
CA SER A 109 -17.90 0.17 -13.28
C SER A 109 -16.46 0.40 -13.71
N LEU A 110 -16.10 -0.12 -14.89
CA LEU A 110 -14.76 0.01 -15.44
C LEU A 110 -14.64 1.20 -16.38
N ILE A 111 -13.51 1.89 -16.31
CA ILE A 111 -13.10 2.91 -17.26
C ILE A 111 -12.09 2.27 -18.22
N ASP A 112 -12.44 2.18 -19.49
CA ASP A 112 -11.55 1.67 -20.54
C ASP A 112 -11.83 2.39 -21.87
N CYS A 113 -10.81 2.54 -22.71
CA CYS A 113 -10.98 3.12 -24.05
C CYS A 113 -11.56 2.11 -25.06
N CYS A 114 -11.48 0.81 -24.77
CA CYS A 114 -11.98 -0.26 -25.63
C CYS A 114 -12.88 -1.23 -24.84
N PRO A 115 -14.15 -0.87 -24.55
CA PRO A 115 -15.11 -1.72 -23.84
C PRO A 115 -15.26 -3.15 -24.38
N GLN A 116 -15.01 -3.33 -25.69
CA GLN A 116 -15.09 -4.63 -26.36
C GLN A 116 -14.11 -5.65 -25.78
N ASN A 117 -13.00 -5.19 -25.17
CA ASN A 117 -12.00 -6.05 -24.53
C ASN A 117 -12.41 -6.52 -23.13
N LEU A 118 -13.54 -6.03 -22.60
CA LEU A 118 -14.05 -6.35 -21.27
C LEU A 118 -15.50 -6.86 -21.34
N PRO A 119 -15.75 -7.97 -22.06
CA PRO A 119 -17.10 -8.50 -22.23
C PRO A 119 -17.77 -8.80 -20.88
N GLY A 120 -19.06 -8.46 -20.77
CA GLY A 120 -19.88 -8.65 -19.58
C GLY A 120 -19.61 -7.64 -18.45
N SER A 121 -18.54 -6.85 -18.54
CA SER A 121 -18.23 -5.85 -17.50
C SER A 121 -19.12 -4.62 -17.66
N ARG A 122 -19.63 -4.11 -16.54
CA ARG A 122 -20.27 -2.79 -16.50
C ARG A 122 -19.22 -1.71 -16.76
N MET A 123 -19.51 -0.84 -17.72
CA MET A 123 -18.63 0.28 -18.10
C MET A 123 -19.12 1.61 -17.51
N ALA A 124 -18.18 2.47 -17.15
CA ALA A 124 -18.49 3.82 -16.73
C ALA A 124 -18.60 4.76 -17.94
N ASP A 125 -19.50 5.72 -17.85
CA ASP A 125 -19.73 6.79 -18.82
C ASP A 125 -18.71 7.94 -18.69
N ARG A 126 -18.18 8.15 -17.48
CA ARG A 126 -17.24 9.22 -17.15
C ARG A 126 -16.41 8.88 -15.92
N GLU A 127 -15.39 9.68 -15.64
CA GLU A 127 -14.72 9.67 -14.34
C GLU A 127 -15.53 10.44 -13.28
N TRP A 128 -15.50 9.97 -12.03
CA TRP A 128 -16.24 10.56 -10.92
C TRP A 128 -15.29 11.17 -9.89
N SER A 129 -15.63 12.36 -9.38
CA SER A 129 -14.81 13.02 -8.35
C SER A 129 -14.93 12.29 -7.01
N MET A 130 -13.99 12.52 -6.07
CA MET A 130 -14.10 11.98 -4.71
C MET A 130 -15.31 12.54 -3.96
N LYS A 131 -15.74 13.77 -4.27
CA LYS A 131 -16.98 14.35 -3.74
C LYS A 131 -18.20 13.54 -4.18
N ASP A 132 -18.20 13.06 -5.42
CA ASP A 132 -19.30 12.22 -5.90
C ASP A 132 -19.24 10.83 -5.29
N HIS A 133 -18.05 10.24 -5.10
CA HIS A 133 -17.91 8.95 -4.41
C HIS A 133 -18.54 8.98 -3.00
N ALA A 134 -18.47 10.11 -2.28
CA ALA A 134 -19.09 10.23 -0.96
C ALA A 134 -20.63 10.05 -0.97
N ARG A 135 -21.29 10.00 -2.14
CA ARG A 135 -22.73 9.71 -2.26
C ARG A 135 -23.08 8.24 -2.03
N TRP A 136 -22.12 7.35 -1.89
CA TRP A 136 -22.36 5.93 -1.58
C TRP A 136 -22.06 5.60 -0.12
N SER A 137 -22.84 4.70 0.46
CA SER A 137 -22.64 4.22 1.83
C SER A 137 -21.36 3.40 1.94
N TYR A 138 -21.03 2.66 0.89
CA TYR A 138 -19.89 1.76 0.84
C TYR A 138 -18.99 2.07 -0.36
N LEU A 139 -17.68 2.18 -0.12
CA LEU A 139 -16.67 2.40 -1.14
C LEU A 139 -15.69 1.22 -1.16
N MET A 140 -15.60 0.53 -2.30
CA MET A 140 -14.68 -0.58 -2.46
C MET A 140 -13.28 -0.07 -2.79
N HIS A 141 -12.29 -0.58 -2.07
CA HIS A 141 -10.88 -0.50 -2.42
C HIS A 141 -10.46 -1.83 -3.04
N LEU A 142 -10.15 -1.78 -4.33
CA LEU A 142 -9.72 -2.91 -5.16
C LEU A 142 -8.33 -2.62 -5.73
N ASP A 143 -7.42 -3.59 -5.65
CA ASP A 143 -6.06 -3.47 -6.16
C ASP A 143 -6.03 -3.23 -7.68
N GLY A 144 -4.94 -2.62 -8.15
CA GLY A 144 -4.66 -2.44 -9.57
C GLY A 144 -3.73 -3.53 -10.07
N VAL A 145 -2.59 -3.13 -10.65
CA VAL A 145 -1.51 -4.07 -10.99
C VAL A 145 -0.88 -4.64 -9.72
N THR A 146 -0.70 -3.80 -8.70
CA THR A 146 -0.13 -4.16 -7.38
C THR A 146 -1.06 -3.69 -6.27
N TYR A 147 -0.82 -2.51 -5.69
CA TYR A 147 -1.71 -1.81 -4.77
C TYR A 147 -2.62 -0.83 -5.54
N ALA A 148 -3.42 -0.05 -4.82
CA ALA A 148 -4.08 1.12 -5.40
C ALA A 148 -4.02 2.34 -4.47
N TYR A 149 -3.40 3.43 -4.94
CA TYR A 149 -3.33 4.72 -4.23
C TYR A 149 -4.71 5.27 -3.78
N ARG A 150 -5.79 4.76 -4.38
CA ARG A 150 -7.19 5.10 -4.05
C ARG A 150 -7.51 5.00 -2.56
N LEU A 151 -6.97 4.04 -1.80
CA LEU A 151 -7.43 3.79 -0.43
C LEU A 151 -7.35 5.06 0.42
N ALA A 152 -6.19 5.71 0.44
CA ALA A 152 -5.99 6.96 1.17
C ALA A 152 -6.98 8.05 0.75
N ARG A 153 -7.42 8.08 -0.52
CA ARG A 153 -8.39 9.07 -1.03
C ARG A 153 -9.79 8.81 -0.51
N ILE A 154 -10.28 7.57 -0.65
CA ILE A 154 -11.65 7.23 -0.27
C ILE A 154 -11.84 7.23 1.25
N MET A 155 -10.78 6.97 2.02
CA MET A 155 -10.83 7.11 3.47
C MET A 155 -11.11 8.56 3.92
N HIS A 156 -10.94 9.59 3.08
CA HIS A 156 -11.34 10.96 3.42
C HIS A 156 -12.87 11.19 3.28
N THR A 157 -13.63 10.21 2.80
CA THR A 157 -15.09 10.29 2.72
C THR A 157 -15.74 9.82 4.02
N ASN A 158 -16.98 10.23 4.29
CA ASN A 158 -17.79 9.65 5.36
C ASN A 158 -18.55 8.40 4.89
N SER A 159 -17.86 7.49 4.21
CA SER A 159 -18.40 6.22 3.70
C SER A 159 -17.62 5.04 4.28
N VAL A 160 -18.30 3.90 4.39
CA VAL A 160 -17.70 2.65 4.86
C VAL A 160 -16.73 2.14 3.80
N ILE A 161 -15.52 1.80 4.22
CA ILE A 161 -14.50 1.27 3.32
C ILE A 161 -14.62 -0.24 3.29
N LEU A 162 -14.88 -0.79 2.11
CA LEU A 162 -14.78 -2.22 1.83
C LEU A 162 -13.40 -2.48 1.24
N LYS A 163 -12.46 -2.94 2.07
CA LYS A 163 -11.07 -3.12 1.67
C LYS A 163 -10.86 -4.56 1.24
N GLU A 164 -10.40 -4.77 0.01
CA GLU A 164 -10.04 -6.12 -0.38
C GLU A 164 -8.83 -6.67 0.40
N GLN A 165 -8.85 -7.98 0.61
CA GLN A 165 -7.70 -8.72 1.11
C GLN A 165 -6.60 -8.67 0.05
N SER A 166 -5.45 -8.12 0.44
CA SER A 166 -4.34 -7.88 -0.48
C SER A 166 -3.03 -8.28 0.16
N ASN A 167 -2.14 -8.86 -0.64
CA ASN A 167 -0.75 -9.07 -0.27
C ASN A 167 0.06 -7.78 -0.33
N TRP A 168 -0.46 -6.74 -1.00
CA TRP A 168 0.16 -5.44 -1.14
C TRP A 168 -0.23 -4.53 0.02
N PHE A 169 0.76 -3.83 0.57
CA PHE A 169 0.53 -2.87 1.63
C PHE A 169 1.39 -1.61 1.48
N GLU A 170 0.76 -0.48 1.78
CA GLU A 170 1.43 0.81 1.91
C GLU A 170 1.87 1.06 3.37
N TYR A 171 2.66 2.11 3.59
CA TYR A 171 3.27 2.43 4.88
C TYR A 171 2.28 2.53 6.06
N TYR A 172 1.03 2.91 5.82
CA TYR A 172 0.01 3.12 6.86
C TYR A 172 -0.89 1.91 7.12
N TYR A 173 -0.87 0.90 6.25
CA TYR A 173 -1.82 -0.23 6.31
C TYR A 173 -1.74 -0.98 7.63
N ARG A 174 -0.54 -1.09 8.24
CA ARG A 174 -0.31 -1.75 9.53
C ARG A 174 -1.05 -1.12 10.71
N HIS A 175 -1.50 0.13 10.57
CA HIS A 175 -2.27 0.82 11.60
C HIS A 175 -3.78 0.80 11.31
N LEU A 176 -4.19 0.32 10.14
CA LEU A 176 -5.59 0.04 9.85
C LEU A 176 -6.04 -1.19 10.63
N LYS A 177 -7.31 -1.20 11.00
CA LYS A 177 -7.93 -2.25 11.83
C LYS A 177 -9.28 -2.58 11.21
N GLU A 178 -9.48 -3.84 10.87
CA GLU A 178 -10.77 -4.36 10.42
C GLU A 178 -11.83 -4.17 11.51
N GLY A 179 -13.06 -3.85 11.12
CA GLY A 179 -14.17 -3.53 12.03
C GLY A 179 -14.10 -2.15 12.68
N VAL A 180 -12.98 -1.44 12.56
CA VAL A 180 -12.81 -0.05 13.05
C VAL A 180 -12.68 0.93 11.89
N HIS A 181 -11.82 0.64 10.91
CA HIS A 181 -11.53 1.55 9.80
C HIS A 181 -12.09 1.04 8.45
N TYR A 182 -12.32 -0.26 8.33
CA TYR A 182 -12.78 -0.90 7.09
C TYR A 182 -13.42 -2.26 7.40
N LEU A 183 -14.14 -2.82 6.42
CA LEU A 183 -14.59 -4.20 6.38
C LEU A 183 -13.85 -4.94 5.26
N SER A 184 -13.42 -6.18 5.51
CA SER A 184 -12.67 -6.98 4.53
C SER A 184 -13.61 -7.59 3.48
N ILE A 185 -13.17 -7.61 2.22
CA ILE A 185 -13.78 -8.37 1.11
C ILE A 185 -12.70 -9.18 0.38
N PHE A 186 -13.06 -10.14 -0.47
CA PHE A 186 -12.15 -11.10 -1.08
C PHE A 186 -11.34 -11.92 -0.07
N LYS A 187 -11.96 -12.27 1.06
CA LYS A 187 -11.37 -13.11 2.10
C LYS A 187 -11.67 -14.58 1.84
N ASP A 188 -12.94 -14.89 1.59
CA ASP A 188 -13.43 -16.27 1.56
C ASP A 188 -13.89 -16.67 0.15
N ALA A 189 -14.45 -15.74 -0.62
CA ALA A 189 -14.97 -15.95 -1.96
C ALA A 189 -14.85 -14.67 -2.81
N PRO A 190 -14.84 -14.77 -4.15
CA PRO A 190 -14.74 -13.60 -5.02
C PRO A 190 -15.96 -12.65 -4.96
N ASP A 191 -17.10 -13.13 -4.45
CA ASP A 191 -18.38 -12.42 -4.29
C ASP A 191 -18.79 -12.20 -2.82
N ASP A 192 -17.88 -12.44 -1.86
CA ASP A 192 -18.16 -12.32 -0.42
C ASP A 192 -18.65 -10.92 0.02
N VAL A 193 -18.42 -9.89 -0.79
CA VAL A 193 -18.96 -8.55 -0.62
C VAL A 193 -20.47 -8.56 -0.42
N LEU A 194 -21.20 -9.47 -1.08
CA LEU A 194 -22.66 -9.60 -0.92
C LEU A 194 -23.02 -10.03 0.50
N GLY A 195 -22.28 -11.00 1.06
CA GLY A 195 -22.44 -11.46 2.43
C GLY A 195 -22.07 -10.38 3.46
N VAL A 196 -20.98 -9.64 3.19
CA VAL A 196 -20.55 -8.51 4.03
C VAL A 196 -21.62 -7.42 4.10
N LEU A 197 -22.22 -7.06 2.96
CA LEU A 197 -23.31 -6.09 2.91
C LEU A 197 -24.55 -6.58 3.67
N ALA A 198 -24.96 -7.84 3.44
CA ALA A 198 -26.11 -8.43 4.11
C ALA A 198 -25.95 -8.46 5.65
N ALA A 199 -24.75 -8.78 6.14
CA ALA A 199 -24.46 -8.81 7.57
C ALA A 199 -24.58 -7.42 8.27
N HIS A 200 -24.65 -6.33 7.51
CA HIS A 200 -24.66 -4.97 8.03
C HIS A 200 -25.89 -4.13 7.60
N GLU A 201 -26.85 -4.70 6.86
CA GLU A 201 -27.97 -3.97 6.24
C GLU A 201 -28.81 -3.14 7.23
N ASN A 202 -28.88 -3.56 8.50
CA ASN A 202 -29.63 -2.87 9.57
C ASN A 202 -28.74 -2.29 10.68
N ARG A 203 -27.46 -2.04 10.40
CA ARG A 203 -26.47 -1.59 11.40
C ARG A 203 -25.99 -0.16 11.12
N THR A 204 -26.91 0.73 10.77
CA THR A 204 -26.62 2.10 10.34
C THR A 204 -25.70 2.86 11.30
N ARG A 205 -25.94 2.77 12.61
CA ARG A 205 -25.11 3.46 13.61
C ARG A 205 -23.67 2.94 13.62
N ASP A 206 -23.49 1.62 13.55
CA ASP A 206 -22.16 0.99 13.52
C ASP A 206 -21.41 1.35 12.24
N LEU A 207 -22.13 1.40 11.11
CA LEU A 207 -21.56 1.79 9.82
C LEU A 207 -21.13 3.26 9.78
N GLN A 208 -21.93 4.16 10.35
CA GLN A 208 -21.58 5.57 10.49
C GLN A 208 -20.35 5.75 11.38
N GLU A 209 -20.26 5.01 12.49
CA GLU A 209 -19.09 5.03 13.38
C GLU A 209 -17.84 4.53 12.65
N LEU A 210 -17.92 3.40 11.93
CA LEU A 210 -16.80 2.86 11.15
C LEU A 210 -16.34 3.85 10.07
N ALA A 211 -17.29 4.47 9.35
CA ALA A 211 -16.98 5.51 8.37
C ALA A 211 -16.31 6.74 9.01
N PHE A 212 -16.79 7.17 10.18
CA PHE A 212 -16.20 8.26 10.95
C PHE A 212 -14.77 7.93 11.39
N GLN A 213 -14.53 6.73 11.94
CA GLN A 213 -13.19 6.30 12.37
C GLN A 213 -12.21 6.21 11.20
N SER A 214 -12.64 5.71 10.04
CA SER A 214 -11.86 5.73 8.80
C SER A 214 -11.47 7.15 8.39
N GLN A 215 -12.44 8.07 8.40
CA GLN A 215 -12.22 9.47 8.06
C GLN A 215 -11.31 10.20 9.05
N ALA A 216 -11.48 9.93 10.35
CA ALA A 216 -10.64 10.46 11.41
C ALA A 216 -9.18 9.98 11.26
N PHE A 217 -8.99 8.70 10.93
CA PHE A 217 -7.68 8.14 10.62
C PHE A 217 -7.04 8.87 9.44
N ALA A 218 -7.77 9.04 8.34
CA ALA A 218 -7.27 9.72 7.14
C ALA A 218 -6.87 11.17 7.42
N LYS A 219 -7.74 11.94 8.10
CA LYS A 219 -7.46 13.32 8.49
C LYS A 219 -6.19 13.44 9.34
N ARG A 220 -6.00 12.50 10.28
CA ARG A 220 -4.90 12.54 11.25
C ARG A 220 -3.57 12.06 10.66
N TYR A 221 -3.60 10.97 9.90
CA TYR A 221 -2.39 10.23 9.51
C TYR A 221 -2.07 10.32 8.01
N LEU A 222 -3.03 10.67 7.15
CA LEU A 222 -2.86 10.68 5.69
C LEU A 222 -2.86 12.08 5.08
N CYS A 223 -2.97 13.15 5.89
CA CYS A 223 -2.82 14.52 5.43
C CYS A 223 -1.36 14.86 5.05
N PRO A 224 -1.12 15.92 4.23
CA PRO A 224 0.23 16.26 3.76
C PRO A 224 1.26 16.42 4.89
N LYS A 225 0.86 17.05 6.01
CA LYS A 225 1.74 17.23 7.18
C LYS A 225 2.15 15.89 7.80
N ALA A 226 1.20 14.96 7.98
CA ALA A 226 1.47 13.65 8.55
C ALA A 226 2.38 12.81 7.64
N ARG A 227 2.14 12.83 6.31
CA ARG A 227 3.02 12.17 5.34
C ARG A 227 4.45 12.73 5.40
N MET A 228 4.62 14.05 5.50
CA MET A 228 5.93 14.67 5.64
C MET A 228 6.62 14.33 6.96
N LEU A 229 5.88 14.24 8.07
CA LEU A 229 6.43 13.79 9.35
C LEU A 229 6.90 12.34 9.28
N TYR A 230 6.12 11.46 8.64
CA TYR A 230 6.53 10.08 8.39
C TYR A 230 7.78 10.03 7.51
N PHE A 231 7.82 10.77 6.40
CA PHE A 231 8.96 10.76 5.49
C PHE A 231 10.24 11.30 6.13
N ARG A 232 10.13 12.37 6.94
CA ARG A 232 11.24 12.86 7.75
C ARG A 232 11.73 11.79 8.71
N ARG A 233 10.82 11.13 9.44
CA ARG A 233 11.18 10.06 10.39
C ARG A 233 11.84 8.89 9.66
N LEU A 234 11.34 8.51 8.50
CA LEU A 234 11.92 7.48 7.64
C LEU A 234 13.35 7.86 7.26
N LEU A 235 13.59 9.06 6.73
CA LEU A 235 14.93 9.50 6.33
C LEU A 235 15.90 9.60 7.52
N THR A 236 15.44 10.11 8.67
CA THR A 236 16.28 10.13 9.89
C THR A 236 16.68 8.71 10.30
N ARG A 237 15.72 7.78 10.36
CA ARG A 237 16.01 6.38 10.72
C ARG A 237 16.86 5.67 9.68
N TYR A 238 16.65 5.98 8.40
CA TYR A 238 17.44 5.44 7.32
C TYR A 238 18.91 5.86 7.46
N VAL A 239 19.19 7.15 7.67
CA VAL A 239 20.56 7.65 7.90
C VAL A 239 21.17 7.05 9.17
N ASP A 240 20.38 6.86 10.25
CA ASP A 240 20.85 6.19 11.47
C ASP A 240 21.40 4.77 11.20
N MET A 241 20.88 4.05 10.19
CA MET A 241 21.38 2.72 9.82
C MET A 241 22.82 2.73 9.28
N PHE A 242 23.30 3.89 8.82
CA PHE A 242 24.65 4.08 8.30
C PHE A 242 25.60 4.67 9.35
N ARG A 243 25.17 4.86 10.60
CA ARG A 243 26.08 5.31 11.67
C ARG A 243 26.86 4.15 12.25
N GLN A 244 28.18 4.33 12.33
CA GLN A 244 29.04 3.35 12.99
C GLN A 244 28.92 3.46 14.52
N PRO A 245 28.73 2.35 15.25
CA PRO A 245 28.60 2.39 16.71
C PRO A 245 29.86 2.83 17.45
N ALA A 246 31.04 2.71 16.82
CA ALA A 246 32.33 2.86 17.49
C ALA A 246 32.80 4.32 17.64
N ASP A 247 32.50 5.18 16.65
CA ASP A 247 32.97 6.57 16.61
C ASP A 247 31.87 7.59 16.27
N GLY A 248 30.63 7.13 16.04
CA GLY A 248 29.49 7.99 15.69
C GLY A 248 29.57 8.59 14.29
N LYS A 249 30.55 8.21 13.45
CA LYS A 249 30.63 8.69 12.07
C LYS A 249 29.43 8.25 11.26
N ASN A 250 28.93 9.18 10.45
CA ASN A 250 27.83 8.94 9.54
C ASN A 250 28.38 8.45 8.19
N ALA A 251 28.37 7.13 7.97
CA ALA A 251 28.86 6.56 6.72
C ALA A 251 28.04 6.99 5.50
N MET A 252 26.85 7.59 5.67
CA MET A 252 26.13 8.21 4.56
C MET A 252 26.88 9.40 3.98
N THR A 253 27.51 10.23 4.81
CA THR A 253 28.29 11.38 4.36
C THR A 253 29.52 10.91 3.60
N ASP A 254 30.22 9.91 4.13
CA ASP A 254 31.39 9.29 3.48
C ASP A 254 30.97 8.63 2.16
N PHE A 255 29.85 7.89 2.15
CA PHE A 255 29.30 7.29 0.94
C PHE A 255 28.97 8.34 -0.14
N ILE A 256 28.37 9.47 0.24
CA ILE A 256 28.09 10.56 -0.70
C ILE A 256 29.40 11.10 -1.30
N ASN A 257 30.40 11.35 -0.46
CA ASN A 257 31.67 11.95 -0.88
C ASN A 257 32.56 10.99 -1.68
N GLU A 258 32.60 9.72 -1.31
CA GLU A 258 33.52 8.72 -1.87
C GLU A 258 32.93 7.93 -3.04
N VAL A 259 31.60 7.86 -3.15
CA VAL A 259 30.91 7.05 -4.18
C VAL A 259 30.05 7.91 -5.08
N VAL A 260 29.11 8.68 -4.53
CA VAL A 260 28.12 9.42 -5.33
C VAL A 260 28.77 10.58 -6.07
N TRP A 261 29.62 11.35 -5.37
CA TRP A 261 30.27 12.53 -5.93
C TRP A 261 31.19 12.19 -7.12
N PRO A 262 32.05 11.15 -7.07
CA PRO A 262 32.81 10.71 -8.25
C PRO A 262 31.95 10.33 -9.46
N ILE A 263 30.78 9.69 -9.26
CA ILE A 263 29.85 9.37 -10.36
C ILE A 263 29.32 10.65 -11.01
N ILE A 264 28.93 11.64 -10.21
CA ILE A 264 28.44 12.93 -10.73
C ILE A 264 29.54 13.62 -11.54
N GLN A 265 30.78 13.66 -11.03
CA GLN A 265 31.92 14.26 -11.73
C GLN A 265 32.28 13.52 -13.03
N ALA A 266 32.19 12.18 -13.06
CA ALA A 266 32.38 11.39 -14.28
C ALA A 266 31.32 11.74 -15.34
N ARG A 267 30.05 11.81 -14.93
CA ARG A 267 28.93 12.18 -15.81
C ARG A 267 29.04 13.59 -16.37
N GLN A 268 29.48 14.57 -15.56
CA GLN A 268 29.75 15.94 -16.02
C GLN A 268 30.84 16.00 -17.10
N ARG A 269 31.74 15.02 -17.15
CA ARG A 269 32.80 14.89 -18.16
C ARG A 269 32.38 14.02 -19.36
N GLY A 270 31.13 13.58 -19.43
CA GLY A 270 30.60 12.74 -20.51
C GLY A 270 30.92 11.25 -20.37
N ASP A 271 31.52 10.81 -19.26
CA ASP A 271 31.77 9.39 -19.00
C ASP A 271 30.48 8.71 -18.53
N LEU A 272 29.90 7.86 -19.40
CA LEU A 272 28.71 7.06 -19.14
C LEU A 272 29.02 5.67 -18.56
N ASN A 273 30.28 5.23 -18.58
CA ASN A 273 30.71 3.89 -18.20
C ASN A 273 31.01 3.76 -16.71
N TYR A 274 31.31 4.86 -16.02
CA TYR A 274 31.44 4.86 -14.57
C TYR A 274 30.05 4.84 -13.89
N THR A 275 29.62 3.70 -13.35
CA THR A 275 28.23 3.51 -12.88
C THR A 275 28.13 3.11 -11.41
N TYR A 276 26.92 3.15 -10.87
CA TYR A 276 26.61 2.57 -9.55
C TYR A 276 26.85 1.05 -9.47
N LYS A 277 27.02 0.34 -10.60
CA LYS A 277 27.31 -1.10 -10.60
C LYS A 277 28.78 -1.39 -10.31
N ASP A 278 29.65 -0.40 -10.46
CA ASP A 278 31.06 -0.44 -10.02
C ASP A 278 31.19 -0.12 -8.53
N MET A 279 30.06 0.15 -7.85
CA MET A 279 30.02 0.26 -6.40
C MET A 279 30.40 -1.10 -5.80
N LYS A 280 31.62 -1.17 -5.28
CA LYS A 280 31.87 -2.08 -4.15
C LYS A 280 30.97 -1.57 -3.02
N PRO A 281 30.12 -2.41 -2.40
CA PRO A 281 29.33 -1.98 -1.26
C PRO A 281 30.25 -1.23 -0.29
N TYR A 282 29.79 -0.11 0.28
CA TYR A 282 30.50 0.45 1.43
C TYR A 282 30.41 -0.60 2.55
N VAL A 283 31.45 -1.43 2.64
CA VAL A 283 31.55 -2.45 3.66
C VAL A 283 32.02 -1.74 4.93
N ALA A 284 31.07 -1.17 5.67
CA ALA A 284 31.26 -0.91 7.11
C ALA A 284 31.47 -2.28 7.80
N HIS A 285 32.67 -2.82 7.65
CA HIS A 285 33.14 -4.12 8.10
C HIS A 285 32.26 -5.35 7.77
N ARG A 286 32.91 -6.33 7.12
CA ARG A 286 32.47 -7.73 6.93
C ARG A 286 31.93 -8.44 8.19
N ARG A 287 32.04 -7.83 9.38
CA ARG A 287 31.51 -8.34 10.66
C ARG A 287 30.07 -7.88 10.97
N LEU A 288 29.58 -6.82 10.33
CA LEU A 288 28.25 -6.26 10.61
C LEU A 288 27.14 -6.98 9.84
N LEU A 289 27.38 -7.53 8.64
CA LEU A 289 26.38 -8.36 7.97
C LEU A 289 26.05 -9.61 8.80
N GLU A 290 27.05 -10.30 9.37
CA GLU A 290 26.79 -11.41 10.29
C GLU A 290 26.15 -10.99 11.63
N ALA A 291 26.32 -9.73 12.06
CA ALA A 291 25.78 -9.22 13.33
C ALA A 291 24.39 -8.58 13.18
N VAL A 292 24.11 -7.94 12.04
CA VAL A 292 22.80 -7.42 11.64
C VAL A 292 21.89 -8.57 11.28
N ASP A 293 22.38 -9.60 10.58
CA ASP A 293 21.61 -10.81 10.32
C ASP A 293 21.27 -11.54 11.65
N ARG A 294 22.21 -11.59 12.61
CA ARG A 294 21.97 -12.11 13.97
C ARG A 294 21.09 -11.23 14.87
N ARG A 295 21.01 -9.91 14.64
CA ARG A 295 20.13 -8.98 15.38
C ARG A 295 18.74 -8.88 14.76
N LEU A 296 18.65 -8.91 13.44
CA LEU A 296 17.39 -8.95 12.69
C LEU A 296 16.69 -10.30 12.89
N ALA A 297 17.43 -11.42 12.88
CA ALA A 297 16.91 -12.74 13.23
C ALA A 297 16.44 -12.82 14.70
N ARG A 298 17.15 -12.19 15.65
CA ARG A 298 16.70 -12.09 17.06
C ARG A 298 15.47 -11.20 17.23
N LEU A 299 15.41 -10.05 16.56
CA LEU A 299 14.23 -9.18 16.55
C LEU A 299 13.00 -9.88 15.94
N LEU A 300 13.19 -10.74 14.93
CA LEU A 300 12.12 -11.54 14.33
C LEU A 300 11.71 -12.73 15.20
N GLN A 301 12.63 -13.34 15.97
CA GLN A 301 12.32 -14.37 16.97
C GLN A 301 11.60 -13.81 18.21
N ASP A 302 12.04 -12.65 18.72
CA ASP A 302 11.40 -11.98 19.87
C ASP A 302 10.01 -11.43 19.51
N MET A 303 9.75 -11.11 18.24
CA MET A 303 8.41 -10.76 17.74
C MET A 303 7.53 -11.98 17.39
N GLY A 304 8.11 -13.19 17.34
CA GLY A 304 7.40 -14.45 17.10
C GLY A 304 7.17 -15.30 18.36
N GLY A 305 7.77 -14.92 19.49
CA GLY A 305 7.76 -15.68 20.74
C GLY A 305 6.74 -15.21 21.77
N SER A 306 5.44 -15.33 21.51
CA SER A 306 4.44 -15.49 22.58
C SER A 306 3.12 -16.12 22.10
N LEU A 307 3.17 -17.21 21.35
CA LEU A 307 2.01 -18.09 21.21
C LEU A 307 2.48 -19.56 21.22
N SER A 308 2.70 -20.09 22.43
CA SER A 308 2.57 -21.54 22.65
C SER A 308 1.88 -21.79 23.99
N SER A 309 0.60 -22.16 23.89
CA SER A 309 0.03 -23.35 24.51
C SER A 309 0.75 -23.94 25.73
N SER A 310 0.13 -23.76 26.90
CA SER A 310 0.12 -24.75 27.99
C SER A 310 -1.24 -24.62 28.68
N GLY A 311 -2.02 -25.65 28.96
CA GLY A 311 -1.88 -27.07 28.66
C GLY A 311 -3.26 -27.72 28.81
N LEU A 312 -3.50 -28.74 27.98
CA LEU A 312 -4.45 -29.81 28.28
C LEU A 312 -3.87 -30.66 29.41
N ARG A 313 -4.45 -30.54 30.61
CA ARG A 313 -4.92 -31.66 31.43
C ARG A 313 -6.21 -31.21 32.11
#